data_AF-A0A933HKC6-F1
#
_entry.id   AF-A0A933HKC6-F1
#
_cell.length_a   1.000
_cell.length_b   1.000
_cell.length_c   1.000
_cell.angle_alpha   90.00
_cell.angle_beta   90.00
_cell.angle_gamma   90.00
#
_symmetry.space_group_name_H-M   'P 1'
#
loop_
_entity.id
_entity.type
_entity.pdbx_description
1 polymer ?
#
loop_
_entity_poly.entity_id
_entity_poly.type
_entity_poly.pdbx_seq_one_letter_code
_entity_poly.pdbx_strand_id
1 'polypeptide(L)'
;MRNLPLANRKPEVELFSKMLARHTAARILLVEAQSGVGKSDLLAQFKRECSGKAHVAMVDLKAAERGVAYFFWRAREELGHAHFQNLAAATHRILFGPNVTIEKNWILGKQEIEIALHGDDKTRAFLLDALHEAFFQDLRAIDEKLVLIIDTYNAAGAELGKWIGGEFLAAVVHSPNLLVVIAGQNVPTPSVEWMDEFEHRKLEGIRDAEAWHECAQRAGIAFERRDIETLCWLFDGHPAGMTTALKKRAAELGL
;
A
#
# COMPACT_ATOMS: atom_id res chain seq x y z
N MET A 1 12.46 -7.25 22.39
CA MET A 1 12.02 -5.85 22.56
C MET A 1 10.60 -5.71 22.02
N ARG A 2 9.68 -5.15 22.79
CA ARG A 2 8.32 -4.84 22.31
C ARG A 2 8.38 -3.73 21.25
N ASN A 3 7.53 -3.80 20.22
CA ASN A 3 7.36 -2.68 19.30
C ASN A 3 6.69 -1.52 20.05
N LEU A 4 7.22 -0.30 19.89
CA LEU A 4 6.62 0.91 20.44
C LEU A 4 5.24 1.13 19.79
N PRO A 5 4.21 1.51 20.56
CA PRO A 5 2.93 1.94 20.01
C PRO A 5 3.07 3.12 19.04
N LEU A 6 2.11 3.28 18.13
CA LEU A 6 2.09 4.41 17.22
C LEU A 6 1.73 5.71 17.97
N ALA A 7 2.67 6.64 18.08
CA ALA A 7 2.40 7.96 18.65
C ALA A 7 1.57 8.80 17.67
N ASN A 8 0.58 9.55 18.19
CA ASN A 8 -0.20 10.60 17.52
C ASN A 8 -0.43 10.48 15.99
N ARG A 9 -0.99 9.35 15.52
CA ARG A 9 -1.52 9.20 14.15
C ARG A 9 -3.03 8.97 14.13
N LYS A 10 -3.73 9.47 15.17
CA LYS A 10 -5.18 9.28 15.33
C LYS A 10 -5.95 9.88 14.14
N PRO A 11 -5.65 11.09 13.64
CA PRO A 11 -6.40 11.65 12.51
C PRO A 11 -6.34 10.79 11.24
N GLU A 12 -5.18 10.23 10.93
CA GLU A 12 -4.99 9.38 9.74
C GLU A 12 -5.70 8.03 9.90
N VAL A 13 -5.64 7.43 11.10
CA VAL A 13 -6.35 6.18 11.42
C VAL A 13 -7.86 6.39 11.43
N GLU A 14 -8.35 7.49 11.97
CA GLU A 14 -9.76 7.84 11.96
C GLU A 14 -10.28 8.10 10.54
N LEU A 15 -9.52 8.80 9.71
CA LEU A 15 -9.85 9.00 8.30
C LEU A 15 -9.95 7.66 7.58
N PHE A 16 -8.92 6.81 7.68
CA PHE A 16 -8.94 5.48 7.07
C PHE A 16 -10.13 4.66 7.55
N SER A 17 -10.45 4.71 8.84
CA SER A 17 -11.60 4.03 9.42
C SER A 17 -12.93 4.55 8.86
N LYS A 18 -13.07 5.86 8.66
CA LYS A 18 -14.24 6.47 8.00
C LYS A 18 -14.37 6.02 6.55
N MET A 19 -13.26 5.97 5.80
CA MET A 19 -13.23 5.47 4.42
C MET A 19 -13.63 3.99 4.35
N LEU A 20 -13.05 3.16 5.22
CA LEU A 20 -13.37 1.72 5.33
C LEU A 20 -14.84 1.48 5.72
N ALA A 21 -15.38 2.31 6.60
CA ALA A 21 -16.79 2.30 6.99
C ALA A 21 -17.73 2.86 5.91
N ARG A 22 -17.20 3.43 4.82
CA ARG A 22 -17.96 4.12 3.75
C ARG A 22 -18.69 5.38 4.23
N HIS A 23 -18.16 6.05 5.25
CA HIS A 23 -18.63 7.36 5.68
C HIS A 23 -18.11 8.51 4.79
N THR A 24 -17.28 8.19 3.79
CA THR A 24 -16.78 9.10 2.76
C THR A 24 -17.00 8.49 1.38
N ALA A 25 -17.13 9.35 0.36
CA ALA A 25 -17.12 8.91 -1.04
C ALA A 25 -15.73 8.38 -1.42
N ALA A 26 -14.68 9.13 -1.03
CA ALA A 26 -13.29 8.86 -1.38
C ALA A 26 -12.90 7.38 -1.26
N ARG A 27 -12.28 6.88 -2.34
CA ARG A 27 -11.82 5.50 -2.54
C ARG A 27 -10.31 5.37 -2.55
N ILE A 28 -9.61 6.49 -2.58
CA ILE A 28 -8.16 6.56 -2.70
C ILE A 28 -7.61 7.36 -1.51
N LEU A 29 -6.68 6.77 -0.77
CA LEU A 29 -5.95 7.46 0.30
C LEU A 29 -4.47 7.55 -0.09
N LEU A 30 -4.00 8.76 -0.35
CA LEU A 30 -2.60 9.05 -0.61
C LEU A 30 -1.90 9.39 0.71
N VAL A 31 -0.79 8.72 0.99
CA VAL A 31 0.05 8.94 2.18
C VAL A 31 1.46 9.32 1.72
N GLU A 32 1.73 10.62 1.67
CA GLU A 32 3.07 11.15 1.37
C GLU A 32 3.88 11.25 2.66
N ALA A 33 5.07 10.66 2.69
CA ALA A 33 5.87 10.62 3.91
C ALA A 33 7.37 10.50 3.61
N GLN A 34 8.15 11.39 4.20
CA GLN A 34 9.61 11.28 4.20
C GLN A 34 10.08 10.03 4.96
N SER A 35 11.32 9.61 4.72
CA SER A 35 11.87 8.41 5.38
C SER A 35 11.87 8.58 6.90
N GLY A 36 11.42 7.55 7.62
CA GLY A 36 11.49 7.50 9.08
C GLY A 36 10.41 8.31 9.84
N VAL A 37 9.39 8.85 9.15
CA VAL A 37 8.25 9.52 9.81
C VAL A 37 7.11 8.57 10.24
N GLY A 38 7.35 7.27 10.26
CA GLY A 38 6.39 6.28 10.78
C GLY A 38 5.34 5.79 9.76
N LYS A 39 5.59 5.95 8.46
CA LYS A 39 4.70 5.45 7.38
C LYS A 39 4.40 3.95 7.53
N SER A 40 5.43 3.10 7.68
CA SER A 40 5.24 1.65 7.78
C SER A 40 4.44 1.24 9.02
N ASP A 41 4.61 1.95 10.14
CA ASP A 41 3.83 1.70 11.36
C ASP A 41 2.35 2.09 11.18
N LEU A 42 2.09 3.19 10.46
CA LEU A 42 0.74 3.61 10.09
C LEU A 42 0.06 2.59 9.15
N LEU A 43 0.75 2.13 8.11
CA LEU A 43 0.20 1.11 7.20
C LEU A 43 -0.06 -0.22 7.92
N ALA A 44 0.81 -0.60 8.87
CA ALA A 44 0.57 -1.76 9.72
C ALA A 44 -0.67 -1.56 10.60
N GLN A 45 -0.94 -0.34 11.09
CA GLN A 45 -2.19 -0.02 11.78
C GLN A 45 -3.40 -0.13 10.85
N PHE A 46 -3.33 0.40 9.62
CA PHE A 46 -4.42 0.24 8.64
C PHE A 46 -4.73 -1.23 8.37
N LYS A 47 -3.71 -2.08 8.20
CA LYS A 47 -3.91 -3.54 8.04
C LYS A 47 -4.61 -4.16 9.26
N ARG A 48 -4.26 -3.72 10.47
CA ARG A 48 -4.95 -4.17 11.70
C ARG A 48 -6.41 -3.70 11.73
N GLU A 49 -6.69 -2.46 11.33
CA GLU A 49 -8.06 -1.92 11.29
C GLU A 49 -9.00 -2.69 10.36
N CYS A 50 -8.45 -3.30 9.31
CA CYS A 50 -9.21 -4.13 8.38
C CYS A 50 -9.55 -5.53 8.91
N SER A 51 -8.92 -5.99 10.01
CA SER A 51 -9.13 -7.34 10.53
C SER A 51 -10.61 -7.58 10.83
N GLY A 52 -11.18 -8.61 10.19
CA GLY A 52 -12.61 -8.94 10.28
C GLY A 52 -13.57 -7.98 9.58
N LYS A 53 -13.06 -6.95 8.87
CA LYS A 53 -13.87 -5.93 8.18
C LYS A 53 -13.66 -5.90 6.66
N ALA A 54 -12.50 -6.32 6.18
CA ALA A 54 -12.14 -6.33 4.76
C ALA A 54 -11.02 -7.34 4.45
N HIS A 55 -10.97 -7.82 3.21
CA HIS A 55 -9.80 -8.49 2.67
C HIS A 55 -8.74 -7.46 2.32
N VAL A 56 -7.49 -7.71 2.72
CA VAL A 56 -6.39 -6.76 2.54
C VAL A 56 -5.28 -7.41 1.74
N ALA A 57 -4.81 -6.72 0.72
CA ALA A 57 -3.57 -7.06 0.05
C ALA A 57 -2.56 -5.93 0.18
N MET A 58 -1.31 -6.31 0.47
CA MET A 58 -0.19 -5.39 0.56
C MET A 58 0.79 -5.63 -0.59
N VAL A 59 1.05 -4.57 -1.34
CA VAL A 59 1.94 -4.58 -2.50
C VAL A 59 3.09 -3.59 -2.24
N ASP A 60 4.25 -4.10 -1.84
CA ASP A 60 5.47 -3.29 -1.73
C ASP A 60 6.17 -3.22 -3.08
N LEU A 61 6.36 -2.00 -3.60
CA LEU A 61 6.95 -1.76 -4.91
C LEU A 61 8.49 -1.78 -4.90
N LYS A 62 9.16 -1.96 -3.75
CA LYS A 62 10.62 -2.18 -3.73
C LYS A 62 11.05 -3.42 -4.52
N ALA A 63 10.20 -4.44 -4.55
CA ALA A 63 10.44 -5.66 -5.30
C ALA A 63 9.80 -5.64 -6.72
N ALA A 64 9.27 -4.48 -7.15
CA ALA A 64 8.54 -4.31 -8.40
C ALA A 64 9.44 -3.98 -9.61
N GLU A 65 10.68 -4.48 -9.63
CA GLU A 65 11.59 -4.37 -10.80
C GLU A 65 10.94 -4.87 -12.12
N ARG A 66 9.81 -5.56 -12.03
CA ARG A 66 9.13 -6.27 -13.11
C ARG A 66 7.80 -5.63 -13.54
N GLY A 67 7.56 -4.38 -13.16
CA GLY A 67 6.46 -3.56 -13.68
C GLY A 67 5.05 -4.04 -13.26
N VAL A 68 4.07 -3.83 -14.13
CA VAL A 68 2.63 -4.08 -13.86
C VAL A 68 2.34 -5.55 -13.58
N ALA A 69 3.05 -6.49 -14.21
CA ALA A 69 2.88 -7.92 -13.98
C ALA A 69 3.08 -8.32 -12.51
N TYR A 70 4.09 -7.74 -11.86
CA TYR A 70 4.36 -7.97 -10.44
C TYR A 70 3.18 -7.53 -9.57
N PHE A 71 2.53 -6.40 -9.91
CA PHE A 71 1.38 -5.90 -9.18
C PHE A 71 0.22 -6.90 -9.21
N PHE A 72 -0.16 -7.37 -10.40
CA PHE A 72 -1.24 -8.35 -10.55
C PHE A 72 -0.95 -9.64 -9.80
N TRP A 73 0.28 -10.18 -9.95
CA TRP A 73 0.70 -11.37 -9.22
C TRP A 73 0.59 -11.15 -7.71
N ARG A 74 1.16 -10.07 -7.17
CA ARG A 74 1.19 -9.82 -5.73
C ARG A 74 -0.21 -9.62 -5.14
N ALA A 75 -1.07 -8.87 -5.83
CA ALA A 75 -2.46 -8.67 -5.40
C ALA A 75 -3.23 -10.01 -5.38
N ARG A 76 -3.04 -10.85 -6.39
CA ARG A 76 -3.66 -12.19 -6.48
C ARG A 76 -3.18 -13.12 -5.36
N GLU A 77 -1.89 -13.13 -5.04
CA GLU A 77 -1.34 -13.95 -3.95
C GLU A 77 -1.94 -13.57 -2.59
N GLU A 78 -2.07 -12.27 -2.32
CA GLU A 78 -2.54 -11.76 -1.02
C GLU A 78 -4.06 -11.84 -0.86
N LEU A 79 -4.82 -11.61 -1.93
CA LEU A 79 -6.29 -11.69 -1.91
C LEU A 79 -6.81 -13.12 -2.13
N GLY A 80 -5.97 -14.02 -2.64
CA GLY A 80 -6.30 -15.43 -2.85
C GLY A 80 -6.65 -15.75 -4.31
N HIS A 81 -5.98 -16.78 -4.86
CA HIS A 81 -6.08 -17.16 -6.27
C HIS A 81 -7.50 -17.48 -6.76
N ALA A 82 -8.38 -17.98 -5.89
CA ALA A 82 -9.73 -18.41 -6.24
C ALA A 82 -10.61 -17.26 -6.75
N HIS A 83 -10.30 -16.02 -6.35
CA HIS A 83 -11.02 -14.83 -6.78
C HIS A 83 -10.58 -14.30 -8.15
N PHE A 84 -9.46 -14.79 -8.71
CA PHE A 84 -8.85 -14.23 -9.93
C PHE A 84 -9.00 -15.14 -11.15
N GLN A 85 -10.24 -15.50 -11.49
CA GLN A 85 -10.53 -16.43 -12.58
C GLN A 85 -10.43 -15.76 -13.95
N ASN A 86 -10.91 -14.51 -14.08
CA ASN A 86 -10.84 -13.78 -15.34
C ASN A 86 -9.39 -13.42 -15.67
N LEU A 87 -8.62 -12.98 -14.68
CA LEU A 87 -7.19 -12.70 -14.83
C LEU A 87 -6.44 -13.97 -15.25
N ALA A 88 -6.67 -15.09 -14.57
CA ALA A 88 -6.06 -16.38 -14.94
C ALA A 88 -6.42 -16.79 -16.38
N ALA A 89 -7.69 -16.64 -16.78
CA ALA A 89 -8.13 -16.93 -18.14
C ALA A 89 -7.54 -15.96 -19.18
N ALA A 90 -7.35 -14.69 -18.83
CA ALA A 90 -6.68 -13.71 -19.68
C ALA A 90 -5.20 -14.06 -19.86
N THR A 91 -4.46 -14.33 -18.78
CA THR A 91 -3.06 -14.78 -18.84
C THR A 91 -2.93 -16.06 -19.67
N HIS A 92 -3.79 -17.06 -19.46
CA HIS A 92 -3.76 -18.30 -20.24
C HIS A 92 -4.03 -18.07 -21.74
N ARG A 93 -4.99 -17.21 -22.10
CA ARG A 93 -5.27 -16.88 -23.51
C ARG A 93 -4.09 -16.19 -24.19
N ILE A 94 -3.36 -15.35 -23.45
CA ILE A 94 -2.18 -14.66 -23.98
C ILE A 94 -1.03 -15.64 -24.19
N LEU A 95 -0.78 -16.53 -23.23
CA LEU A 95 0.31 -17.51 -23.31
C LEU A 95 0.04 -18.60 -24.34
N PHE A 96 -1.18 -19.12 -24.41
CA PHE A 96 -1.52 -20.28 -25.25
C PHE A 96 -2.43 -19.92 -26.44
N GLY A 97 -2.46 -18.64 -26.81
CA GLY A 97 -3.20 -18.16 -27.97
C GLY A 97 -2.64 -18.72 -29.29
N PRO A 98 -3.43 -18.70 -30.38
CA PRO A 98 -3.10 -19.36 -31.65
C PRO A 98 -1.80 -18.89 -32.32
N ASN A 99 -1.19 -17.79 -31.86
CA ASN A 99 0.03 -17.21 -32.41
C ASN A 99 1.26 -17.32 -31.50
N VAL A 100 1.20 -18.08 -30.40
CA VAL A 100 2.30 -18.20 -29.43
C VAL A 100 2.84 -19.63 -29.37
N THR A 101 4.06 -19.84 -29.86
CA THR A 101 4.77 -21.12 -29.80
C THR A 101 5.51 -21.23 -28.47
N ILE A 102 4.88 -21.78 -27.43
CA ILE A 102 5.55 -22.04 -26.14
C ILE A 102 6.11 -23.46 -26.12
N GLU A 103 7.44 -23.60 -26.00
CA GLU A 103 8.10 -24.88 -25.76
C GLU A 103 7.73 -25.44 -24.37
N LYS A 104 7.43 -26.74 -24.27
CA LYS A 104 6.77 -27.45 -23.14
C LYS A 104 7.56 -27.56 -21.81
N ASN A 105 8.37 -26.58 -21.42
CA ASN A 105 9.19 -26.62 -20.19
C ASN A 105 8.96 -25.44 -19.23
N TRP A 106 7.74 -24.90 -19.15
CA TRP A 106 7.54 -23.59 -18.53
C TRP A 106 6.89 -23.68 -17.13
N ILE A 107 7.53 -22.99 -16.19
CA ILE A 107 7.41 -23.10 -14.73
C ILE A 107 6.21 -22.26 -14.23
N LEU A 108 5.40 -22.81 -13.32
CA LEU A 108 4.21 -22.18 -12.73
C LEU A 108 4.54 -20.88 -11.95
N GLY A 109 3.72 -19.83 -12.11
CA GLY A 109 3.66 -18.67 -11.18
C GLY A 109 4.05 -17.31 -11.77
N LYS A 110 4.77 -16.48 -10.97
CA LYS A 110 5.18 -15.08 -11.26
C LYS A 110 5.69 -14.82 -12.69
N GLN A 111 6.29 -15.82 -13.34
CA GLN A 111 6.82 -15.73 -14.69
C GLN A 111 5.71 -15.65 -15.77
N GLU A 112 4.54 -16.23 -15.55
CA GLU A 112 3.44 -16.29 -16.54
C GLU A 112 2.94 -14.91 -16.98
N ILE A 113 2.76 -13.98 -16.04
CA ILE A 113 2.24 -12.63 -16.35
C ILE A 113 3.32 -11.79 -17.03
N GLU A 114 4.59 -11.95 -16.64
CA GLU A 114 5.71 -11.26 -17.28
C GLU A 114 5.87 -11.69 -18.74
N ILE A 115 5.74 -12.99 -18.99
CA ILE A 115 5.79 -13.56 -20.33
C ILE A 115 4.60 -13.09 -21.17
N ALA A 116 3.41 -13.03 -20.56
CA ALA A 116 2.23 -12.49 -21.21
C ALA A 116 2.37 -11.00 -21.59
N LEU A 117 3.40 -10.29 -21.11
CA LEU A 117 3.68 -8.90 -21.47
C LEU A 117 4.88 -8.72 -22.40
N HIS A 118 5.40 -9.81 -22.99
CA HIS A 118 6.43 -9.74 -24.02
C HIS A 118 5.81 -9.46 -25.40
N GLY A 119 6.25 -8.38 -26.05
CA GLY A 119 5.82 -7.96 -27.38
C GLY A 119 6.38 -6.57 -27.72
N ASP A 120 6.07 -6.06 -28.90
CA ASP A 120 6.30 -4.64 -29.21
C ASP A 120 5.40 -3.74 -28.35
N ASP A 121 5.67 -2.44 -28.30
CA ASP A 121 4.96 -1.49 -27.44
C ASP A 121 3.43 -1.52 -27.62
N LYS A 122 2.95 -1.72 -28.85
CA LYS A 122 1.52 -1.77 -29.17
C LYS A 122 0.88 -3.06 -28.66
N THR A 123 1.55 -4.19 -28.88
CA THR A 123 1.12 -5.50 -28.41
C THR A 123 1.11 -5.50 -26.87
N ARG A 124 2.17 -5.00 -26.24
CA ARG A 124 2.26 -4.90 -24.78
C ARG A 124 1.14 -4.05 -24.19
N ALA A 125 0.83 -2.89 -24.79
CA ALA A 125 -0.28 -2.05 -24.34
C ALA A 125 -1.62 -2.79 -24.42
N PHE A 126 -1.91 -3.43 -25.55
CA PHE A 126 -3.14 -4.22 -25.71
C PHE A 126 -3.25 -5.38 -24.70
N LEU A 127 -2.14 -6.06 -24.42
CA LEU A 127 -2.09 -7.15 -23.43
C LEU A 127 -2.26 -6.63 -22.00
N LEU A 128 -1.69 -5.46 -21.68
CA LEU A 128 -1.91 -4.77 -20.41
C LEU A 128 -3.38 -4.39 -20.23
N ASP A 129 -4.03 -3.84 -21.24
CA ASP A 129 -5.46 -3.47 -21.18
C ASP A 129 -6.33 -4.69 -20.89
N ALA A 130 -6.06 -5.82 -21.57
CA ALA A 130 -6.79 -7.06 -21.37
C ALA A 130 -6.60 -7.63 -19.95
N LEU A 131 -5.39 -7.57 -19.40
CA LEU A 131 -5.10 -8.02 -18.04
C LEU A 131 -5.68 -7.06 -16.99
N HIS A 132 -5.62 -5.75 -17.23
CA HIS A 132 -6.22 -4.72 -16.38
C HIS A 132 -7.73 -4.96 -16.26
N GLU A 133 -8.43 -5.10 -17.37
CA GLU A 133 -9.89 -5.28 -17.35
C GLU A 133 -10.26 -6.59 -16.67
N ALA A 134 -9.55 -7.68 -16.96
CA ALA A 134 -9.78 -8.96 -16.30
C ALA A 134 -9.54 -8.89 -14.77
N PHE A 135 -8.48 -8.19 -14.35
CA PHE A 135 -8.18 -7.98 -12.93
C PHE A 135 -9.28 -7.19 -12.23
N PHE A 136 -9.78 -6.10 -12.82
CA PHE A 136 -10.85 -5.31 -12.22
C PHE A 136 -12.22 -6.02 -12.28
N GLN A 137 -12.48 -6.85 -13.29
CA GLN A 137 -13.65 -7.74 -13.29
C GLN A 137 -13.62 -8.69 -12.08
N ASP A 138 -12.48 -9.31 -11.82
CA ASP A 138 -12.30 -10.17 -10.64
C ASP A 138 -12.49 -9.39 -9.33
N LEU A 139 -11.88 -8.20 -9.19
CA LEU A 139 -12.05 -7.38 -7.99
C LEU A 139 -13.50 -6.93 -7.77
N ARG A 140 -14.22 -6.57 -8.84
CA ARG A 140 -15.62 -6.14 -8.77
C ARG A 140 -16.58 -7.30 -8.46
N ALA A 141 -16.17 -8.54 -8.73
CA ALA A 141 -16.95 -9.74 -8.43
C ALA A 141 -16.83 -10.19 -6.95
N ILE A 142 -15.91 -9.58 -6.19
CA ILE A 142 -15.79 -9.84 -4.75
C ILE A 142 -16.81 -8.95 -4.00
N ASP A 143 -17.75 -9.60 -3.32
CA ASP A 143 -18.82 -8.92 -2.57
C ASP A 143 -18.31 -8.27 -1.28
N GLU A 144 -17.24 -8.82 -0.70
CA GLU A 144 -16.60 -8.29 0.49
C GLU A 144 -15.83 -7.00 0.21
N LYS A 145 -15.65 -6.19 1.27
CA LYS A 145 -14.78 -5.01 1.20
C LYS A 145 -13.34 -5.43 0.94
N LEU A 146 -12.69 -4.70 0.04
CA LEU A 146 -11.30 -4.90 -0.35
C LEU A 146 -10.47 -3.66 -0.02
N VAL A 147 -9.27 -3.89 0.50
CA VAL A 147 -8.26 -2.85 0.69
C VAL A 147 -6.96 -3.25 0.01
N LEU A 148 -6.51 -2.45 -0.95
CA LEU A 148 -5.17 -2.57 -1.54
C LEU A 148 -4.27 -1.51 -0.94
N ILE A 149 -3.24 -1.94 -0.22
CA ILE A 149 -2.20 -1.06 0.33
C ILE A 149 -0.95 -1.18 -0.55
N ILE A 150 -0.63 -0.11 -1.25
CA ILE A 150 0.54 0.01 -2.13
C ILE A 150 1.59 0.81 -1.36
N ASP A 151 2.69 0.16 -0.96
CA ASP A 151 3.81 0.82 -0.28
C ASP A 151 5.01 1.02 -1.21
N THR A 152 5.85 1.97 -0.84
CA THR A 152 7.03 2.43 -1.57
C THR A 152 6.71 2.85 -3.00
N TYR A 153 5.67 3.67 -3.20
CA TYR A 153 5.32 4.17 -4.53
C TYR A 153 6.50 4.82 -5.28
N ASN A 154 7.40 5.48 -4.56
CA ASN A 154 8.63 6.07 -5.11
C ASN A 154 9.62 5.06 -5.72
N ALA A 155 9.43 3.75 -5.53
CA ALA A 155 10.20 2.69 -6.18
C ALA A 155 9.54 2.20 -7.48
N ALA A 156 8.35 2.69 -7.83
CA ALA A 156 7.70 2.36 -9.09
C ALA A 156 8.53 2.91 -10.26
N GLY A 157 8.89 2.03 -11.21
CA GLY A 157 9.41 2.46 -12.50
C GLY A 157 8.38 3.29 -13.27
N ALA A 158 8.82 4.03 -14.30
CA ALA A 158 7.98 4.99 -15.02
C ALA A 158 6.67 4.40 -15.56
N GLU A 159 6.73 3.19 -16.13
CA GLU A 159 5.54 2.50 -16.64
C GLU A 159 4.55 2.15 -15.53
N LEU A 160 5.02 1.51 -14.46
CA LEU A 160 4.17 1.11 -13.33
C LEU A 160 3.57 2.33 -12.62
N GLY A 161 4.36 3.38 -12.40
CA GLY A 161 3.88 4.63 -11.81
C GLY A 161 2.81 5.29 -12.67
N LYS A 162 3.02 5.36 -14.00
CA LYS A 162 2.03 5.90 -14.94
C LYS A 162 0.74 5.09 -14.94
N TRP A 163 0.83 3.77 -14.96
CA TRP A 163 -0.34 2.88 -14.92
C TRP A 163 -1.10 3.01 -13.60
N ILE A 164 -0.40 3.02 -12.45
CA ILE A 164 -1.01 3.24 -11.13
C ILE A 164 -1.73 4.60 -11.10
N GLY A 165 -1.03 5.69 -11.44
CA GLY A 165 -1.57 7.05 -11.34
C GLY A 165 -2.66 7.40 -12.37
N GLY A 166 -2.79 6.61 -13.44
CA GLY A 166 -3.81 6.79 -14.48
C GLY A 166 -4.90 5.73 -14.38
N GLU A 167 -4.88 4.79 -15.34
CA GLU A 167 -5.93 3.79 -15.57
C GLU A 167 -6.32 3.00 -14.31
N PHE A 168 -5.34 2.59 -13.50
CA PHE A 168 -5.62 1.83 -12.28
C PHE A 168 -6.48 2.64 -11.29
N LEU A 169 -6.06 3.86 -10.95
CA LEU A 169 -6.82 4.70 -10.02
C LEU A 169 -8.16 5.17 -10.60
N ALA A 170 -8.25 5.38 -11.92
CA ALA A 170 -9.52 5.65 -12.59
C ALA A 170 -10.50 4.46 -12.42
N ALA A 171 -10.03 3.23 -12.59
CA ALA A 171 -10.85 2.03 -12.38
C ALA A 171 -11.22 1.78 -10.90
N VAL A 172 -10.40 2.24 -9.95
CA VAL A 172 -10.71 2.19 -8.50
C VAL A 172 -11.97 2.99 -8.17
N VAL A 173 -12.15 4.16 -8.78
CA VAL A 173 -13.35 5.01 -8.58
C VAL A 173 -14.63 4.26 -8.95
N HIS A 174 -14.56 3.42 -9.99
CA HIS A 174 -15.69 2.59 -10.44
C HIS A 174 -15.84 1.25 -9.70
N SER A 175 -15.07 1.03 -8.64
CA SER A 175 -15.03 -0.22 -7.89
C SER A 175 -15.53 0.02 -6.45
N PRO A 176 -16.86 -0.04 -6.19
CA PRO A 176 -17.45 0.45 -4.94
C PRO A 176 -17.01 -0.33 -3.70
N ASN A 177 -16.56 -1.57 -3.85
CA ASN A 177 -16.06 -2.43 -2.77
C ASN A 177 -14.55 -2.28 -2.53
N LEU A 178 -13.84 -1.53 -3.38
CA LEU A 178 -12.41 -1.33 -3.29
C LEU A 178 -12.08 -0.03 -2.53
N LEU A 179 -11.01 -0.07 -1.73
CA LEU A 179 -10.35 1.07 -1.13
C LEU A 179 -8.86 0.91 -1.41
N VAL A 180 -8.20 1.94 -1.91
CA VAL A 180 -6.77 1.91 -2.20
C VAL A 180 -6.04 2.89 -1.29
N VAL A 181 -4.97 2.43 -0.67
CA VAL A 181 -4.00 3.28 0.04
C VAL A 181 -2.71 3.27 -0.76
N ILE A 182 -2.21 4.43 -1.19
CA ILE A 182 -0.92 4.56 -1.86
C ILE A 182 0.01 5.36 -0.96
N ALA A 183 1.16 4.76 -0.62
CA ALA A 183 2.08 5.32 0.34
C ALA A 183 3.51 5.38 -0.22
N GLY A 184 4.17 6.52 -0.06
CA GLY A 184 5.48 6.76 -0.68
C GLY A 184 6.10 8.08 -0.24
N GLN A 185 7.37 8.27 -0.61
CA GLN A 185 8.00 9.60 -0.47
C GLN A 185 7.43 10.62 -1.45
N ASN A 186 6.95 10.12 -2.58
CA ASN A 186 6.03 10.78 -3.49
C ASN A 186 4.79 9.89 -3.65
N VAL A 187 3.73 10.47 -4.20
CA VAL A 187 2.45 9.81 -4.50
C VAL A 187 1.98 10.24 -5.90
N PRO A 188 1.06 9.52 -6.54
CA PRO A 188 0.49 9.96 -7.81
C PRO A 188 -0.13 11.36 -7.73
N THR A 189 0.02 12.13 -8.80
CA THR A 189 -0.71 13.40 -8.96
C THR A 189 -2.13 13.11 -9.44
N PRO A 190 -3.17 13.73 -8.84
CA PRO A 190 -4.56 13.59 -9.28
C PRO A 190 -4.76 13.83 -10.78
N SER A 191 -5.42 12.88 -11.45
CA SER A 191 -5.95 13.06 -12.81
C SER A 191 -7.41 13.49 -12.75
N VAL A 192 -7.94 13.98 -13.87
CA VAL A 192 -9.36 14.38 -13.99
C VAL A 192 -10.32 13.23 -13.66
N GLU A 193 -9.91 11.98 -13.85
CA GLU A 193 -10.75 10.80 -13.68
C GLU A 193 -10.98 10.42 -12.22
N TRP A 194 -10.10 10.83 -11.31
CA TRP A 194 -10.16 10.43 -9.90
C TRP A 194 -9.90 11.56 -8.90
N MET A 195 -9.69 12.80 -9.35
CA MET A 195 -9.40 13.95 -8.48
C MET A 195 -10.47 14.28 -7.44
N ASP A 196 -11.70 13.82 -7.61
CA ASP A 196 -12.77 14.05 -6.63
C ASP A 196 -12.93 12.91 -5.61
N GLU A 197 -12.20 11.79 -5.79
CA GLU A 197 -12.40 10.54 -5.06
C GLU A 197 -11.16 10.12 -4.25
N PHE A 198 -10.32 11.10 -3.90
CA PHE A 198 -9.13 10.88 -3.09
C PHE A 198 -9.05 11.77 -1.85
N GLU A 199 -8.36 11.25 -0.85
CA GLU A 199 -7.87 11.97 0.31
C GLU A 199 -6.34 11.95 0.29
N HIS A 200 -5.70 13.05 0.70
CA HIS A 200 -4.26 13.13 0.79
C HIS A 200 -3.82 13.51 2.20
N ARG A 201 -2.87 12.74 2.75
CA ARG A 201 -2.21 13.02 4.03
C ARG A 201 -0.71 13.03 3.85
N LYS A 202 -0.12 14.19 4.11
CA LYS A 202 1.32 14.35 4.23
C LYS A 202 1.73 14.16 5.69
N LEU A 203 2.56 13.17 5.95
CA LEU A 203 3.04 12.84 7.29
C LEU A 203 4.26 13.69 7.64
N GLU A 204 4.19 14.33 8.80
CA GLU A 204 5.26 15.16 9.37
C GLU A 204 5.77 14.57 10.70
N GLY A 205 6.79 15.23 11.28
CA GLY A 205 7.26 14.93 12.63
C GLY A 205 6.13 15.09 13.66
N ILE A 206 6.12 14.23 14.68
CA ILE A 206 5.14 14.28 15.77
C ILE A 206 5.75 15.12 16.89
N ARG A 207 5.38 16.39 16.96
CA ARG A 207 5.88 17.34 17.99
C ARG A 207 5.09 17.30 19.29
N ASP A 208 4.03 16.49 19.35
CA ASP A 208 3.24 16.28 20.54
C ASP A 208 4.00 15.42 21.56
N ALA A 209 4.59 16.09 22.56
CA ALA A 209 5.34 15.44 23.63
C ALA A 209 4.46 14.54 24.51
N GLU A 210 3.17 14.88 24.70
CA GLU A 210 2.29 14.05 25.52
C GLU A 210 2.03 12.71 24.83
N ALA A 211 1.80 12.72 23.52
CA ALA A 211 1.61 11.48 22.77
C ALA A 211 2.85 10.57 22.78
N TRP A 212 4.05 11.14 22.75
CA TRP A 212 5.30 10.37 22.92
C TRP A 212 5.48 9.83 24.33
N HIS A 213 5.09 10.61 25.33
CA HIS A 213 5.13 10.21 26.73
C HIS A 213 4.16 9.06 27.01
N GLU A 214 2.90 9.15 26.55
CA GLU A 214 1.92 8.06 26.60
C GLU A 214 2.43 6.80 25.88
N CYS A 215 3.08 6.98 24.71
CA CYS A 215 3.67 5.89 23.96
C CYS A 215 4.77 5.17 24.75
N ALA A 216 5.69 5.92 25.36
CA ALA A 216 6.75 5.38 26.21
C ALA A 216 6.18 4.63 27.43
N GLN A 217 5.21 5.23 28.12
CA GLN A 217 4.53 4.60 29.26
C GLN A 217 3.86 3.27 28.89
N ARG A 218 3.16 3.21 27.75
CA ARG A 218 2.54 1.97 27.25
C ARG A 218 3.55 0.91 26.86
N ALA A 219 4.75 1.30 26.47
CA ALA A 219 5.87 0.39 26.24
C ALA A 219 6.55 -0.05 27.55
N GLY A 220 6.15 0.51 28.71
CA GLY A 220 6.76 0.24 30.01
C GLY A 220 8.05 1.01 30.26
N ILE A 221 8.34 2.03 29.45
CA ILE A 221 9.58 2.82 29.54
C ILE A 221 9.28 4.07 30.38
N ALA A 222 9.92 4.16 31.55
CA ALA A 222 9.81 5.32 32.41
C ALA A 222 10.66 6.47 31.84
N PHE A 223 9.99 7.54 31.41
CA PHE A 223 10.60 8.81 31.04
C PHE A 223 9.90 9.93 31.78
N GLU A 224 10.64 10.93 32.25
CA GLU A 224 10.02 12.18 32.67
C GLU A 224 9.51 12.93 31.43
N ARG A 225 8.37 13.62 31.58
CA ARG A 225 7.80 14.44 30.51
C ARG A 225 8.80 15.43 29.92
N ARG A 226 9.63 16.05 30.78
CA ARG A 226 10.66 17.02 30.38
C ARG A 226 11.72 16.42 29.46
N ASP A 227 12.09 15.16 29.69
CA ASP A 227 13.02 14.45 28.82
C ASP A 227 12.40 14.21 27.45
N ILE A 228 11.12 13.80 27.41
CA ILE A 228 10.37 13.64 26.15
C ILE A 228 10.26 14.96 25.39
N GLU A 229 9.97 16.07 26.07
CA GLU A 229 9.93 17.41 25.46
C GLU A 229 11.30 17.78 24.87
N THR A 230 12.39 17.48 25.58
CA THR A 230 13.76 17.69 25.11
C THR A 230 14.08 16.85 23.86
N LEU A 231 13.67 15.58 23.85
CA LEU A 231 13.84 14.70 22.69
C LEU A 231 12.99 15.15 21.49
N CYS A 232 11.75 15.59 21.73
CA CYS A 232 10.89 16.18 20.71
C CYS A 232 11.55 17.40 20.07
N TRP A 233 12.17 18.28 20.86
CA TRP A 233 12.92 19.42 20.34
C TRP A 233 14.16 18.98 19.56
N LEU A 234 14.96 18.05 20.11
CA LEU A 234 16.21 17.58 19.51
C LEU A 234 16.00 16.90 18.15
N PHE A 235 14.94 16.09 18.03
CA PHE A 235 14.63 15.35 16.82
C PHE A 235 13.54 16.00 15.97
N ASP A 236 13.09 17.20 16.32
CA ASP A 236 11.94 17.87 15.68
C ASP A 236 10.69 16.97 15.61
N GLY A 237 10.49 16.12 16.61
CA GLY A 237 9.43 15.13 16.67
C GLY A 237 9.57 13.97 15.67
N HIS A 238 10.72 13.83 15.01
CA HIS A 238 10.93 12.82 13.97
C HIS A 238 10.85 11.39 14.54
N PRO A 239 9.84 10.58 14.13
CA PRO A 239 9.56 9.29 14.75
C PRO A 239 10.73 8.30 14.82
N ALA A 240 11.58 8.21 13.79
CA ALA A 240 12.76 7.36 13.83
C ALA A 240 13.77 7.78 14.92
N GLY A 241 14.00 9.09 15.09
CA GLY A 241 14.89 9.63 16.13
C GLY A 241 14.32 9.38 17.53
N MET A 242 13.04 9.72 17.71
CA MET A 242 12.29 9.49 18.96
C MET A 242 12.32 8.01 19.35
N THR A 243 11.95 7.11 18.43
CA THR A 243 11.93 5.67 18.66
C THR A 243 13.30 5.12 19.01
N THR A 244 14.36 5.60 18.35
CA THR A 244 15.74 5.18 18.64
C THR A 244 16.17 5.58 20.05
N ALA A 245 15.89 6.82 20.45
CA ALA A 245 16.21 7.32 21.79
C ALA A 245 15.45 6.54 22.88
N LEU A 246 14.14 6.32 22.69
CA LEU A 246 13.31 5.56 23.63
C LEU A 246 13.80 4.11 23.77
N LYS A 247 14.12 3.44 22.66
CA LYS A 247 14.65 2.06 22.68
C LYS A 247 16.00 1.95 23.36
N LYS A 248 16.90 2.92 23.12
CA LYS A 248 18.21 2.94 23.78
C LYS A 248 18.06 3.01 25.30
N ARG A 249 17.14 3.86 25.78
CA ARG A 249 16.84 3.96 27.21
C ARG A 249 16.21 2.69 27.77
N ALA A 250 15.30 2.05 27.03
CA ALA A 250 14.71 0.77 27.43
C ALA A 250 15.80 -0.30 27.62
N ALA A 251 16.78 -0.36 26.71
CA ALA A 251 17.89 -1.30 26.80
C ALA A 251 18.80 -1.03 28.03
N GLU A 252 19.05 0.24 28.37
CA GLU A 252 19.78 0.61 29.60
C GLU A 252 19.04 0.17 30.89
N LEU A 253 17.70 0.11 30.83
CA LEU A 253 16.85 -0.31 31.95
C LEU A 253 16.58 -1.82 31.98
N GLY A 254 17.10 -2.59 31.02
CA GLY A 254 16.89 -4.03 30.93
C GLY A 254 15.48 -4.45 30.49
N LEU A 255 14.77 -3.61 29.75
CA LEU A 255 13.39 -3.80 29.26
C LEU A 255 13.31 -4.31 27.81
#